data_AF-A0ABD5SPG1-F1
#
_entry.id   AF-A0ABD5SPG1-F1
#
_cell.length_a   1.000
_cell.length_b   1.000
_cell.length_c   1.000
_cell.angle_alpha   90.00
_cell.angle_beta   90.00
_cell.angle_gamma   90.00
#
_symmetry.space_group_name_H-M   'P 1'
#
loop_
_entity.id
_entity.type
_entity.pdbx_description
1 polymer ?
#
loop_
_entity_poly.entity_id
_entity_poly.type
_entity_poly.pdbx_seq_one_letter_code
_entity_poly.pdbx_strand_id
1 'polypeptide(L)'
;MALERVWKGLLVVAVVAAVGIVLVQTGLVSVPWGPDEGKVRILDDGSDDDSTADADPGSDNEAAADGEGTNGSDGDAERESKAVVDVEIADDRQERHTGLSDHESLESGNGMLFIHNQEQDLTYVMREMDFDIDIIFINADREITTIHHARAPGPDEDGNDLQYSGRGKWVLEVPRGYANETGIEVGDEVEIDLESNQTTVTSAGSESLERVAATVDREPTTPAAVDISRISARR
;
A
#
# COMPACT_ATOMS: atom_id res chain seq x y z
N MET A 1 38.64 -23.87 -27.92
CA MET A 1 38.46 -22.43 -28.21
C MET A 1 37.00 -21.95 -28.15
N ALA A 2 36.03 -22.48 -28.91
CA ALA A 2 34.63 -22.03 -28.81
C ALA A 2 33.96 -22.38 -27.47
N LEU A 3 34.19 -23.59 -26.95
CA LEU A 3 33.56 -24.07 -25.72
C LEU A 3 34.01 -23.30 -24.45
N GLU A 4 35.29 -22.90 -24.38
CA GLU A 4 35.82 -22.09 -23.27
C GLU A 4 35.30 -20.65 -23.28
N ARG A 5 34.93 -20.12 -24.46
CA ARG A 5 34.33 -18.78 -24.59
C ARG A 5 32.88 -18.77 -24.12
N VAL A 6 32.15 -19.85 -24.41
CA VAL A 6 30.76 -20.05 -23.96
C VAL A 6 30.69 -20.18 -22.45
N TRP A 7 31.56 -21.00 -21.84
CA TRP A 7 31.53 -21.22 -20.38
C TRP A 7 31.98 -19.98 -19.59
N LYS A 8 32.98 -19.24 -20.09
CA LYS A 8 33.36 -17.93 -19.53
C LYS A 8 32.25 -16.89 -19.64
N GLY A 9 31.51 -16.88 -20.76
CA GLY A 9 30.34 -16.01 -20.91
C GLY A 9 29.23 -16.34 -19.90
N LEU A 10 28.93 -17.62 -19.71
CA LEU A 10 27.96 -18.10 -18.72
C LEU A 10 28.37 -17.73 -17.28
N LEU A 11 29.66 -17.83 -16.95
CA LEU A 11 30.18 -17.45 -15.64
C LEU A 11 30.03 -15.95 -15.38
N VAL A 12 30.31 -15.09 -16.38
CA VAL A 12 30.11 -13.64 -16.25
C VAL A 12 28.62 -13.32 -16.03
N VAL A 13 27.72 -13.96 -16.78
CA VAL A 13 26.27 -13.77 -16.60
C VAL A 13 25.83 -14.24 -15.20
N ALA A 14 26.31 -15.38 -14.72
CA ALA A 14 26.00 -15.88 -13.39
C ALA A 14 26.50 -14.95 -12.28
N VAL A 15 27.69 -14.36 -12.43
CA VAL A 15 28.23 -13.38 -11.47
C VAL A 15 27.40 -12.09 -11.50
N VAL A 16 27.03 -11.58 -12.67
CA VAL A 16 26.17 -10.39 -12.78
C VAL A 16 24.80 -10.65 -12.17
N ALA A 17 24.20 -11.82 -12.40
CA ALA A 17 22.93 -12.22 -11.79
C ALA A 17 23.05 -12.32 -10.26
N ALA A 18 24.10 -12.96 -9.74
CA ALA A 18 24.32 -13.09 -8.31
C ALA A 18 24.56 -11.73 -7.64
N VAL A 19 25.32 -10.83 -8.26
CA VAL A 19 25.50 -9.45 -7.77
C VAL A 19 24.16 -8.71 -7.78
N GLY A 20 23.39 -8.82 -8.86
CA GLY A 20 22.04 -8.25 -8.92
C GLY A 20 21.14 -8.74 -7.79
N ILE A 21 21.12 -10.04 -7.52
CA ILE A 21 20.34 -10.65 -6.42
C ILE A 21 20.80 -10.11 -5.06
N VAL A 22 22.11 -10.06 -4.81
CA VAL A 22 22.65 -9.52 -3.55
C VAL A 22 22.28 -8.05 -3.38
N LEU A 23 22.34 -7.25 -4.45
CA LEU A 23 21.95 -5.84 -4.39
C LEU A 23 20.46 -5.66 -4.05
N VAL A 24 19.58 -6.53 -4.58
CA VAL A 24 18.16 -6.53 -4.21
C VAL A 24 17.96 -6.97 -2.76
N GLN A 25 18.58 -8.08 -2.33
CA GLN A 25 18.47 -8.58 -0.94
C GLN A 25 19.02 -7.61 0.11
N THR A 26 19.99 -6.77 -0.27
CA THR A 26 20.55 -5.74 0.62
C THR A 26 19.80 -4.41 0.59
N GLY A 27 18.75 -4.29 -0.24
CA GLY A 27 17.99 -3.06 -0.41
C GLY A 27 18.74 -1.94 -1.15
N LEU A 28 19.89 -2.23 -1.78
CA LEU A 28 20.67 -1.21 -2.51
C LEU A 28 20.06 -0.89 -3.88
N VAL A 29 19.26 -1.81 -4.44
CA VAL A 29 18.51 -1.62 -5.68
C VAL A 29 17.10 -2.16 -5.49
N SER A 30 16.10 -1.28 -5.49
CA SER A 30 14.69 -1.67 -5.59
C SER A 30 14.37 -2.06 -7.03
N VAL A 31 13.69 -3.19 -7.21
CA VAL A 31 13.33 -3.67 -8.55
C VAL A 31 12.08 -2.90 -9.01
N PRO A 32 12.09 -2.25 -10.20
CA PRO A 32 11.02 -1.33 -10.63
C PRO A 32 9.70 -2.03 -11.01
N TRP A 33 9.54 -3.29 -10.62
CA TRP A 33 8.40 -4.15 -10.91
C TRP A 33 7.96 -4.92 -9.65
N GLY A 34 8.28 -4.39 -8.47
CA GLY A 34 7.74 -4.87 -7.19
C GLY A 34 6.37 -4.25 -6.89
N PRO A 35 5.61 -4.84 -5.96
CA PRO A 35 4.38 -4.23 -5.44
C PRO A 35 4.69 -2.89 -4.78
N ASP A 36 3.71 -1.98 -4.78
CA ASP A 36 3.83 -0.73 -4.02
C ASP A 36 3.82 -1.05 -2.52
N GLU A 37 4.72 -0.43 -1.76
CA GLU A 37 4.92 -0.69 -0.33
C GLU A 37 4.58 0.55 0.52
N GLY A 38 4.24 0.33 1.78
CA GLY A 38 3.97 1.41 2.74
C GLY A 38 4.10 0.95 4.18
N LYS A 39 3.78 1.87 5.10
CA LYS A 39 3.80 1.61 6.53
C LYS A 39 2.50 2.11 7.17
N VAL A 40 1.88 1.25 7.96
CA VAL A 40 0.68 1.58 8.74
C VAL A 40 1.06 1.60 10.23
N ARG A 41 0.75 2.69 10.93
CA ARG A 41 0.87 2.80 12.38
C ARG A 41 -0.52 2.83 12.99
N ILE A 42 -0.76 2.04 14.03
CA ILE A 42 -2.00 2.06 14.79
C ILE A 42 -1.71 2.71 16.14
N LEU A 43 -2.49 3.73 16.47
CA LEU A 43 -2.38 4.53 17.69
C LEU A 43 -3.60 4.24 18.58
N ASP A 44 -3.39 4.32 19.89
CA ASP A 44 -4.49 4.28 20.85
C ASP A 44 -5.47 5.45 20.60
N ASP A 45 -6.76 5.19 20.82
CA ASP A 45 -7.83 6.19 20.66
C ASP A 45 -7.72 7.40 21.60
N GLY A 46 -6.77 7.36 22.55
CA GLY A 46 -6.50 8.46 23.47
C GLY A 46 -7.63 8.66 24.48
N SER A 47 -8.51 7.66 24.64
CA SER A 47 -9.39 7.56 25.78
C SER A 47 -8.54 7.30 27.01
N ASP A 48 -7.98 8.36 27.60
CA ASP A 48 -7.40 8.33 28.93
C ASP A 48 -8.46 7.73 29.86
N ASP A 49 -8.36 6.42 30.12
CA ASP A 49 -9.11 5.75 31.17
C ASP A 49 -8.57 6.31 32.48
N ASP A 50 -9.13 7.45 32.90
CA ASP A 50 -9.11 7.95 34.26
C ASP A 50 -9.90 6.97 35.15
N SER A 51 -9.47 5.72 35.15
CA SER A 51 -9.70 4.78 36.23
C SER A 51 -8.77 5.16 37.38
N THR A 52 -8.94 6.39 37.90
CA THR A 52 -8.62 6.66 39.29
C THR A 52 -9.59 5.86 40.14
N ALA A 53 -9.21 4.61 40.37
CA ALA A 53 -9.86 3.70 41.29
C ALA A 53 -10.18 4.43 42.59
N ASP A 54 -11.46 4.36 42.97
CA ASP A 54 -12.04 4.78 44.24
C ASP A 54 -11.06 4.63 45.43
N ALA A 55 -10.36 5.71 45.77
CA ALA A 55 -9.65 5.86 47.03
C ALA A 55 -10.52 6.72 47.96
N ASP A 56 -11.26 6.02 48.82
CA ASP A 56 -11.84 6.42 50.11
C ASP A 56 -11.49 7.86 50.61
N PRO A 57 -12.46 8.79 50.73
CA PRO A 57 -12.17 10.14 51.20
C PRO A 57 -12.11 10.14 52.73
N GLY A 58 -10.90 9.92 53.26
CA GLY A 58 -10.70 9.89 54.71
C GLY A 58 -9.27 10.15 55.16
N SER A 59 -8.72 11.34 54.93
CA SER A 59 -7.92 12.04 55.96
C SER A 59 -7.54 13.45 55.50
N ASP A 60 -8.01 14.40 56.28
CA ASP A 60 -7.52 15.75 56.47
C ASP A 60 -5.99 15.87 56.59
N ASN A 61 -5.36 16.58 55.65
CA ASN A 61 -4.16 17.36 55.94
C ASN A 61 -4.03 18.55 54.98
N GLU A 62 -4.29 19.75 55.51
CA GLU A 62 -3.94 21.01 54.86
C GLU A 62 -2.42 21.25 54.98
N ALA A 63 -1.74 21.39 53.84
CA ALA A 63 -0.50 22.14 53.75
C ALA A 63 -0.38 22.74 52.34
N ALA A 64 -0.50 24.06 52.28
CA ALA A 64 -0.22 24.88 51.12
C ALA A 64 1.28 24.94 50.83
N ALA A 65 1.66 24.90 49.55
CA ALA A 65 2.79 25.63 48.95
C ALA A 65 2.83 25.45 47.42
N ASP A 66 2.48 26.52 46.71
CA ASP A 66 3.23 27.19 45.63
C ASP A 66 4.02 26.39 44.57
N GLY A 67 3.73 26.69 43.30
CA GLY A 67 4.60 26.50 42.12
C GLY A 67 4.24 25.26 41.30
N GLU A 68 4.12 25.24 39.98
CA GLU A 68 4.44 26.19 38.92
C GLU A 68 3.46 25.91 37.77
N GLY A 69 2.88 26.96 37.19
CA GLY A 69 2.25 26.83 35.87
C GLY A 69 3.36 26.63 34.85
N THR A 70 3.65 25.38 34.50
CA THR A 70 4.50 25.08 33.35
C THR A 70 3.68 25.33 32.09
N ASN A 71 3.99 26.48 31.50
CA ASN A 71 3.76 26.85 30.11
C ASN A 71 3.67 25.62 29.20
N GLY A 72 2.53 25.48 28.52
CA GLY A 72 2.29 24.47 27.50
C GLY A 72 3.48 24.40 26.55
N SER A 73 4.21 23.30 26.66
CA SER A 73 5.05 22.84 25.58
C SER A 73 4.07 22.15 24.65
N ASP A 74 3.75 22.79 23.53
CA ASP A 74 3.25 22.14 22.32
C ASP A 74 4.33 21.14 21.86
N GLY A 75 4.51 20.09 22.64
CA GLY A 75 5.15 18.88 22.18
C GLY A 75 4.08 18.17 21.37
N ASP A 76 4.33 17.99 20.09
CA ASP A 76 3.99 16.75 19.42
C ASP A 76 4.49 15.61 20.33
N ALA A 77 3.69 15.23 21.32
CA ALA A 77 3.86 13.97 22.00
C ALA A 77 3.55 12.95 20.90
N GLU A 78 4.59 12.43 20.27
CA GLU A 78 4.47 11.28 19.38
C GLU A 78 3.72 10.22 20.19
N ARG A 79 2.42 10.05 19.89
CA ARG A 79 1.60 9.06 20.58
C ARG A 79 2.27 7.72 20.35
N GLU A 80 2.51 6.99 21.43
CA GLU A 80 3.11 5.67 21.34
C GLU A 80 2.18 4.77 20.50
N SER A 81 2.71 4.20 19.41
CA SER A 81 1.94 3.33 18.53
C SER A 81 1.74 1.96 19.18
N LYS A 82 0.50 1.46 19.21
CA LYS A 82 0.18 0.07 19.58
C LYS A 82 0.85 -0.93 18.65
N ALA A 83 0.90 -0.59 17.36
CA ALA A 83 1.47 -1.45 16.33
C ALA A 83 2.01 -0.66 15.14
N VAL A 84 2.98 -1.26 14.46
CA VAL A 84 3.50 -0.80 13.18
C VAL A 84 3.55 -2.00 12.24
N VAL A 85 2.96 -1.82 11.06
CA VAL A 85 2.83 -2.86 10.03
C VAL A 85 3.46 -2.36 8.74
N ASP A 86 4.39 -3.12 8.20
CA ASP A 86 4.89 -2.96 6.82
C ASP A 86 3.86 -3.58 5.86
N VAL A 87 3.41 -2.84 4.86
CA VAL A 87 2.29 -3.27 4.02
C VAL A 87 2.62 -3.29 2.53
N GLU A 88 2.19 -4.35 1.86
CA GLU A 88 1.97 -4.34 0.41
C GLU A 88 0.67 -3.59 0.12
N ILE A 89 0.65 -2.77 -0.92
CA ILE A 89 -0.50 -1.95 -1.30
C ILE A 89 -1.27 -2.61 -2.43
N ALA A 90 -2.59 -2.75 -2.23
CA ALA A 90 -3.53 -3.19 -3.25
C ALA A 90 -4.50 -2.03 -3.58
N ASP A 91 -4.18 -1.24 -4.61
CA ASP A 91 -4.95 -0.04 -4.98
C ASP A 91 -5.76 -0.21 -6.28
N ASP A 92 -5.44 -1.23 -7.08
CA ASP A 92 -6.16 -1.54 -8.30
C ASP A 92 -7.18 -2.68 -8.13
N ARG A 93 -7.96 -2.97 -9.18
CA ARG A 93 -9.05 -3.96 -9.10
C ARG A 93 -8.55 -5.40 -9.10
N GLN A 94 -7.45 -5.68 -9.79
CA GLN A 94 -6.83 -6.99 -9.87
C GLN A 94 -6.09 -7.28 -8.56
N GLU A 95 -5.26 -6.36 -8.08
CA GLU A 95 -4.54 -6.49 -6.81
C GLU A 95 -5.51 -6.75 -5.66
N ARG A 96 -6.58 -5.94 -5.54
CA ARG A 96 -7.59 -6.18 -4.50
C ARG A 96 -8.39 -7.47 -4.68
N HIS A 97 -8.48 -8.02 -5.89
CA HIS A 97 -9.20 -9.27 -6.13
C HIS A 97 -8.38 -10.49 -5.76
N THR A 98 -7.08 -10.43 -6.04
CA THR A 98 -6.08 -11.43 -5.65
C THR A 98 -5.80 -11.36 -4.15
N GLY A 99 -5.55 -10.17 -3.60
CA GLY A 99 -5.21 -10.01 -2.20
C GLY A 99 -4.04 -10.90 -1.79
N LEU A 100 -4.18 -11.57 -0.63
CA LEU A 100 -3.20 -12.52 -0.12
C LEU A 100 -3.34 -13.96 -0.67
N SER A 101 -4.24 -14.23 -1.63
CA SER A 101 -4.47 -15.59 -2.15
C SER A 101 -3.26 -16.19 -2.87
N ASP A 102 -2.34 -15.36 -3.38
CA ASP A 102 -1.09 -15.82 -4.03
C ASP A 102 0.08 -15.97 -3.03
N HIS A 103 -0.16 -15.74 -1.73
CA HIS A 103 0.85 -15.82 -0.67
C HIS A 103 0.76 -17.17 0.05
N GLU A 104 1.92 -17.77 0.37
CA GLU A 104 1.97 -19.01 1.15
C GLU A 104 1.88 -18.75 2.67
N SER A 105 2.24 -17.54 3.10
CA SER A 105 2.23 -17.12 4.51
C SER A 105 2.37 -15.60 4.63
N LEU A 106 2.04 -15.06 5.81
CA LEU A 106 2.25 -13.66 6.16
C LEU A 106 3.06 -13.56 7.47
N GLU A 107 4.20 -12.89 7.42
CA GLU A 107 5.08 -12.72 8.59
C GLU A 107 4.51 -11.69 9.58
N SER A 108 4.78 -11.89 10.88
CA SER A 108 4.38 -10.91 11.91
C SER A 108 5.01 -9.55 11.64
N GLY A 109 4.21 -8.49 11.77
CA GLY A 109 4.61 -7.12 11.43
C GLY A 109 4.49 -6.78 9.95
N ASN A 110 4.08 -7.72 9.10
CA ASN A 110 3.73 -7.45 7.70
C ASN A 110 2.22 -7.58 7.48
N GLY A 111 1.72 -6.94 6.43
CA GLY A 111 0.31 -6.97 6.06
C GLY A 111 0.06 -6.56 4.62
N MET A 112 -1.22 -6.50 4.26
CA MET A 112 -1.66 -5.94 2.99
C MET A 112 -2.70 -4.85 3.24
N LEU A 113 -2.49 -3.69 2.62
CA LEU A 113 -3.38 -2.54 2.70
C LEU A 113 -4.15 -2.37 1.40
N PHE A 114 -5.47 -2.52 1.48
CA PHE A 114 -6.37 -2.31 0.37
C PHE A 114 -6.90 -0.89 0.40
N ILE A 115 -6.70 -0.15 -0.69
CA ILE A 115 -7.13 1.26 -0.80
C ILE A 115 -8.39 1.34 -1.67
N HIS A 116 -9.45 1.97 -1.16
CA HIS A 116 -10.66 2.27 -1.92
C HIS A 116 -10.80 3.78 -2.16
N ASN A 117 -11.37 4.14 -3.31
CA ASN A 117 -11.52 5.55 -3.71
C ASN A 117 -12.42 6.36 -2.75
N GLN A 118 -13.36 5.71 -2.09
CA GLN A 118 -14.29 6.30 -1.15
C GLN A 118 -14.64 5.30 -0.05
N GLU A 119 -15.06 5.81 1.10
CA GLU A 119 -15.61 4.98 2.16
C GLU A 119 -16.95 4.37 1.72
N GLN A 120 -17.12 3.07 1.97
CA GLN A 120 -18.31 2.32 1.59
C GLN A 120 -18.43 1.04 2.43
N ASP A 121 -19.56 0.36 2.33
CA ASP A 121 -19.70 -1.01 2.83
C ASP A 121 -18.88 -1.95 1.93
N LEU A 122 -17.96 -2.69 2.53
CA LEU A 122 -17.03 -3.59 1.89
C LEU A 122 -17.26 -5.01 2.41
N THR A 123 -17.07 -6.00 1.52
CA THR A 123 -17.10 -7.42 1.88
C THR A 123 -15.85 -8.09 1.33
N TYR A 124 -15.09 -8.68 2.24
CA TYR A 124 -13.89 -9.46 1.94
C TYR A 124 -14.19 -10.95 2.07
N VAL A 125 -13.49 -11.76 1.29
CA VAL A 125 -13.65 -13.21 1.25
C VAL A 125 -12.29 -13.89 1.38
N MET A 126 -12.26 -15.05 2.02
CA MET A 126 -11.04 -15.86 2.17
C MET A 126 -10.82 -16.79 0.95
N ARG A 127 -11.09 -16.29 -0.26
CA ARG A 127 -11.03 -17.09 -1.49
C ARG A 127 -9.63 -17.64 -1.68
N GLU A 128 -9.51 -18.96 -1.88
CA GLU A 128 -8.25 -19.64 -2.19
C GLU A 128 -7.11 -19.26 -1.21
N MET A 129 -7.44 -18.94 0.04
CA MET A 129 -6.45 -18.60 1.06
C MET A 129 -5.87 -19.85 1.73
N ASP A 130 -4.57 -19.83 2.03
CA ASP A 130 -3.90 -20.95 2.70
C ASP A 130 -3.72 -20.74 4.23
N PHE A 131 -3.99 -19.55 4.74
CA PHE A 131 -3.77 -19.20 6.15
C PHE A 131 -4.83 -18.24 6.72
N ASP A 132 -4.93 -18.25 8.05
CA ASP A 132 -5.83 -17.39 8.80
C ASP A 132 -5.29 -15.95 8.87
N ILE A 133 -6.17 -14.94 8.87
CA ILE A 133 -5.80 -13.52 8.97
C ILE A 133 -6.77 -12.75 9.89
N ASP A 134 -6.35 -11.59 10.36
CA ASP A 134 -7.26 -10.57 10.86
C ASP A 134 -7.56 -9.56 9.74
N ILE A 135 -8.83 -9.16 9.61
CA ILE A 135 -9.30 -8.19 8.61
C ILE A 135 -9.81 -6.96 9.34
N ILE A 136 -9.12 -5.83 9.15
CA ILE A 136 -9.34 -4.58 9.89
C ILE A 136 -9.89 -3.52 8.93
N PHE A 137 -11.12 -3.06 9.16
CA PHE A 137 -11.78 -2.04 8.35
C PHE A 137 -11.55 -0.65 8.93
N ILE A 138 -11.09 0.30 8.11
CA ILE A 138 -10.70 1.65 8.53
C ILE A 138 -11.51 2.68 7.74
N ASN A 139 -12.19 3.61 8.42
CA ASN A 139 -13.03 4.63 7.79
C ASN A 139 -12.21 5.79 7.16
N ALA A 140 -12.88 6.75 6.52
CA ALA A 140 -12.20 7.90 5.89
C ALA A 140 -11.48 8.84 6.87
N ASP A 141 -11.93 8.86 8.13
CA ASP A 141 -11.34 9.63 9.23
C ASP A 141 -10.15 8.90 9.88
N ARG A 142 -9.77 7.73 9.33
CA ARG A 142 -8.66 6.87 9.76
C ARG A 142 -8.87 6.23 11.13
N GLU A 143 -10.10 5.89 11.46
CA GLU A 143 -10.46 5.14 12.66
C GLU A 143 -10.81 3.69 12.29
N ILE A 144 -10.39 2.73 13.12
CA ILE A 144 -10.79 1.32 12.98
C ILE A 144 -12.26 1.18 13.32
N THR A 145 -13.06 0.70 12.38
CA THR A 145 -14.51 0.52 12.53
C THR A 145 -14.91 -0.91 12.85
N THR A 146 -14.12 -1.89 12.41
CA THR A 146 -14.46 -3.31 12.55
C THR A 146 -13.19 -4.15 12.44
N ILE A 147 -13.07 -5.15 13.30
CA ILE A 147 -12.01 -6.16 13.25
C ILE A 147 -12.68 -7.53 13.15
N HIS A 148 -12.28 -8.33 12.16
CA HIS A 148 -12.69 -9.72 12.02
C HIS A 148 -11.51 -10.65 12.13
N HIS A 149 -11.70 -11.78 12.80
CA HIS A 149 -10.72 -12.86 12.90
C HIS A 149 -11.09 -13.97 11.91
N ALA A 150 -10.53 -13.91 10.70
CA ALA A 150 -10.89 -14.79 9.61
C ALA A 150 -10.08 -16.09 9.64
N ARG A 151 -10.75 -17.22 9.42
CA ARG A 151 -10.09 -18.51 9.21
C ARG A 151 -9.84 -18.78 7.73
N ALA A 152 -8.81 -19.56 7.42
CA ALA A 152 -8.63 -20.16 6.12
C ALA A 152 -9.80 -21.11 5.79
N PRO A 153 -10.10 -21.31 4.49
CA PRO A 153 -10.98 -22.36 4.02
C PRO A 153 -10.53 -23.75 4.48
N GLY A 154 -11.49 -24.63 4.75
CA GLY A 154 -11.23 -26.04 4.98
C GLY A 154 -10.91 -26.81 3.70
N PRO A 155 -10.55 -28.10 3.78
CA PRO A 155 -10.14 -28.90 2.62
C PRO A 155 -11.16 -29.02 1.48
N ASP A 156 -12.45 -28.82 1.77
CA ASP A 156 -13.55 -28.91 0.81
C ASP A 156 -14.24 -27.54 0.59
N GLU A 157 -13.58 -26.44 0.97
CA GLU A 157 -14.08 -25.07 0.83
C GLU A 157 -13.15 -24.27 -0.08
N ASP A 158 -13.72 -23.44 -0.96
CA ASP A 158 -12.95 -22.51 -1.80
C ASP A 158 -12.80 -21.12 -1.16
N GLY A 159 -13.45 -20.89 -0.01
CA GLY A 159 -13.42 -19.64 0.74
C GLY A 159 -14.37 -18.54 0.27
N ASN A 160 -15.09 -18.71 -0.84
CA ASN A 160 -16.00 -17.67 -1.36
C ASN A 160 -17.19 -17.41 -0.42
N ASP A 161 -17.60 -18.41 0.36
CA ASP A 161 -18.68 -18.28 1.34
C ASP A 161 -18.23 -17.66 2.67
N LEU A 162 -16.90 -17.55 2.91
CA LEU A 162 -16.33 -16.94 4.12
C LEU A 162 -16.26 -15.42 3.96
N GLN A 163 -17.40 -14.76 4.14
CA GLN A 163 -17.58 -13.33 3.93
C GLN A 163 -17.47 -12.53 5.24
N TYR A 164 -16.64 -11.50 5.23
CA TYR A 164 -16.44 -10.57 6.35
C TYR A 164 -16.74 -9.16 5.86
N SER A 165 -17.74 -8.50 6.47
CA SER A 165 -18.20 -7.18 6.04
C SER A 165 -17.93 -6.12 7.08
N GLY A 166 -17.64 -4.92 6.61
CA GLY A 166 -17.38 -3.75 7.43
C GLY A 166 -17.45 -2.49 6.57
N ARG A 167 -17.50 -1.33 7.22
CA ARG A 167 -17.55 -0.05 6.52
C ARG A 167 -16.18 0.60 6.56
N GLY A 168 -15.58 0.84 5.40
CA GLY A 168 -14.23 1.36 5.34
C GLY A 168 -13.91 2.03 4.02
N LYS A 169 -12.88 2.89 4.08
CA LYS A 169 -12.16 3.38 2.91
C LYS A 169 -10.86 2.57 2.71
N TRP A 170 -10.29 2.07 3.80
CA TRP A 170 -9.14 1.18 3.79
C TRP A 170 -9.48 -0.13 4.49
N VAL A 171 -8.81 -1.20 4.09
CA VAL A 171 -8.84 -2.49 4.78
C VAL A 171 -7.40 -2.95 4.95
N LEU A 172 -7.02 -3.30 6.19
CA LEU A 172 -5.72 -3.84 6.53
C LEU A 172 -5.88 -5.32 6.87
N GLU A 173 -5.16 -6.18 6.15
CA GLU A 173 -5.04 -7.61 6.45
C GLU A 173 -3.69 -7.88 7.12
N VAL A 174 -3.72 -8.55 8.27
CA VAL A 174 -2.54 -8.90 9.08
C VAL A 174 -2.63 -10.35 9.55
N PRO A 175 -1.54 -10.96 10.06
CA PRO A 175 -1.59 -12.32 10.57
C PRO A 175 -2.68 -12.50 11.64
N ARG A 176 -3.28 -13.68 11.66
CA ARG A 176 -4.34 -14.01 12.62
C ARG A 176 -3.91 -13.76 14.07
N GLY A 177 -4.74 -13.06 14.82
CA GLY A 177 -4.52 -12.75 16.23
C GLY A 177 -3.59 -11.57 16.48
N TYR A 178 -3.03 -10.96 15.43
CA TYR A 178 -2.16 -9.78 15.55
C TYR A 178 -2.86 -8.65 16.29
N ALA A 179 -4.15 -8.42 16.03
CA ALA A 179 -4.91 -7.40 16.74
C ALA A 179 -4.99 -7.68 18.26
N ASN A 180 -5.14 -8.95 18.65
CA ASN A 180 -5.18 -9.33 20.06
C ASN A 180 -3.79 -9.20 20.72
N GLU A 181 -2.73 -9.58 20.02
CA GLU A 181 -1.36 -9.53 20.53
C GLU A 181 -0.86 -8.10 20.76
N THR A 182 -1.32 -7.16 19.94
CA THR A 182 -0.92 -5.75 19.98
C THR A 182 -1.91 -4.84 20.71
N GLY A 183 -3.08 -5.36 21.10
CA GLY A 183 -4.12 -4.58 21.78
C GLY A 183 -4.83 -3.59 20.87
N ILE A 184 -4.85 -3.86 19.56
CA ILE A 184 -5.61 -3.07 18.58
C ILE A 184 -7.11 -3.33 18.76
N GLU A 185 -7.88 -2.25 18.82
CA GLU A 185 -9.32 -2.28 19.07
C GLU A 185 -10.08 -1.38 18.09
N VAL A 186 -11.40 -1.54 18.04
CA VAL A 186 -12.28 -0.62 17.31
C VAL A 186 -12.26 0.73 18.00
N GLY A 187 -12.08 1.81 17.23
CA GLY A 187 -11.87 3.17 17.73
C GLY A 187 -10.43 3.67 17.64
N ASP A 188 -9.45 2.77 17.51
CA ASP A 188 -8.05 3.16 17.36
C ASP A 188 -7.81 3.98 16.07
N GLU A 189 -6.91 4.95 16.17
CA GLU A 189 -6.50 5.80 15.05
C GLU A 189 -5.43 5.11 14.20
N VAL A 190 -5.44 5.36 12.88
CA VAL A 190 -4.53 4.74 11.93
C VAL A 190 -3.78 5.81 11.13
N GLU A 191 -2.46 5.76 11.14
CA GLU A 191 -1.62 6.55 10.25
C GLU A 191 -1.13 5.69 9.09
N ILE A 192 -1.29 6.20 7.87
CA ILE A 192 -0.88 5.50 6.64
C ILE A 192 0.18 6.36 5.95
N ASP A 193 1.39 5.80 5.82
CA ASP A 193 2.52 6.36 5.09
C ASP A 193 2.76 5.51 3.83
N LEU A 194 2.56 6.11 2.65
CA LEU A 194 2.68 5.40 1.38
C LEU A 194 4.01 5.78 0.74
N GLU A 195 4.89 4.79 0.52
CA GLU A 195 6.16 5.03 -0.18
C GLU A 195 5.90 5.01 -1.69
N SER A 196 5.41 6.13 -2.24
CA SER A 196 5.17 6.22 -3.67
C SER A 196 6.49 6.14 -4.44
N ASN A 197 6.74 5.07 -5.20
CA ASN A 197 7.85 5.01 -6.16
C ASN A 197 7.55 5.83 -7.43
N GLN A 198 7.12 7.08 -7.24
CA GLN A 198 7.01 8.04 -8.33
C GLN A 198 8.41 8.52 -8.66
N THR A 199 9.02 7.85 -9.64
CA THR A 199 10.22 8.31 -10.34
C THR A 199 10.14 9.82 -10.53
N THR A 200 10.95 10.55 -9.76
CA THR A 200 11.15 11.98 -9.96
C THR A 200 11.80 12.12 -11.33
N VAL A 201 10.99 12.30 -12.39
CA VAL A 201 11.46 12.88 -13.64
C VAL A 201 11.85 14.30 -13.28
N THR A 202 13.10 14.45 -12.84
CA THR A 202 13.74 15.73 -12.67
C THR A 202 13.70 16.40 -14.03
N SER A 203 12.74 17.31 -14.18
CA SER A 203 12.75 18.41 -15.11
C SER A 203 14.03 19.21 -14.88
N ALA A 204 15.13 18.77 -15.48
CA ALA A 204 16.32 19.55 -15.67
C ALA A 204 16.55 19.67 -17.17
N GLY A 205 16.34 20.89 -17.68
CA GLY A 205 16.90 21.32 -18.96
C GLY A 205 16.01 21.10 -20.18
N SER A 206 14.91 21.84 -20.25
CA SER A 206 14.39 22.28 -21.55
C SER A 206 15.39 23.26 -22.17
N GLU A 207 16.44 22.78 -22.84
CA GLU A 207 17.17 23.59 -23.83
C GLU A 207 17.70 22.70 -24.98
N SER A 208 17.36 23.11 -26.20
CA SER A 208 18.05 22.77 -27.48
C SER A 208 17.62 21.51 -28.24
N LEU A 209 16.40 21.50 -28.79
CA LEU A 209 16.09 20.78 -30.03
C LEU A 209 15.34 21.68 -31.03
N GLU A 210 15.93 22.83 -31.36
CA GLU A 210 15.72 23.47 -32.67
C GLU A 210 16.95 23.19 -33.54
N ARG A 211 16.80 22.27 -34.49
CA ARG A 211 17.46 22.22 -35.82
C ARG A 211 17.35 20.82 -36.39
N VAL A 212 16.37 20.58 -37.26
CA VAL A 212 16.54 20.06 -38.63
C VAL A 212 15.17 19.83 -39.28
N ALA A 213 14.51 20.90 -39.70
CA ALA A 213 13.37 20.78 -40.63
C ALA A 213 13.25 22.04 -41.49
N ALA A 214 14.24 22.27 -42.36
CA ALA A 214 14.12 23.20 -43.47
C ALA A 214 15.18 22.90 -44.54
N THR A 215 14.83 22.09 -45.53
CA THR A 215 15.32 22.26 -46.92
C THR A 215 14.20 21.80 -47.84
N VAL A 216 13.43 22.78 -48.29
CA VAL A 216 12.58 22.73 -49.47
C VAL A 216 13.48 23.03 -50.66
N ASP A 217 13.45 22.21 -51.72
CA ASP A 217 13.56 22.72 -53.10
C ASP A 217 12.99 21.73 -54.16
N ARG A 218 11.82 22.13 -54.71
CA ARG A 218 11.40 22.12 -56.14
C ARG A 218 11.22 20.82 -56.95
N GLU A 219 9.94 20.47 -57.19
CA GLU A 219 9.15 20.34 -58.48
C GLU A 219 9.81 19.95 -59.83
N PRO A 220 9.06 19.61 -60.93
CA PRO A 220 7.63 19.27 -61.13
C PRO A 220 7.36 18.05 -62.08
N THR A 221 6.09 17.64 -62.29
CA THR A 221 5.38 17.58 -63.61
C THR A 221 4.08 16.76 -63.57
N THR A 222 3.00 17.39 -64.04
CA THR A 222 1.70 16.79 -64.43
C THR A 222 1.77 16.31 -65.89
N PRO A 223 0.91 15.38 -66.36
CA PRO A 223 -0.34 15.78 -67.04
C PRO A 223 -1.56 14.84 -66.77
N ALA A 224 -2.78 15.40 -66.63
CA ALA A 224 -3.98 15.27 -67.53
C ALA A 224 -4.59 13.84 -67.65
N ALA A 225 -5.91 13.53 -67.64
CA ALA A 225 -7.17 14.28 -67.65
C ALA A 225 -8.40 13.32 -67.50
N VAL A 226 -9.61 13.91 -67.43
CA VAL A 226 -10.98 13.38 -67.76
C VAL A 226 -11.66 12.48 -66.69
N ASP A 227 -12.73 12.84 -65.96
CA ASP A 227 -14.10 13.37 -66.20
C ASP A 227 -15.21 12.29 -66.32
N ILE A 228 -16.39 12.64 -65.74
CA ILE A 228 -17.78 12.17 -65.82
C ILE A 228 -18.28 10.86 -65.17
N SER A 229 -19.08 11.00 -64.09
CA SER A 229 -20.52 10.61 -63.96
C SER A 229 -20.93 10.64 -62.47
N ARG A 230 -21.69 11.63 -61.98
CA ARG A 230 -23.16 11.77 -61.96
C ARG A 230 -23.96 10.52 -61.51
N ILE A 231 -24.68 10.73 -60.39
CA ILE A 231 -26.10 10.40 -60.13
C ILE A 231 -26.47 8.95 -59.79
N SER A 232 -27.02 8.74 -58.59
CA SER A 232 -28.41 8.29 -58.31
C SER A 232 -28.48 7.76 -56.86
N ALA A 233 -29.01 8.51 -55.89
CA ALA A 233 -30.41 8.56 -55.45
C ALA A 233 -30.82 7.48 -54.43
N ARG A 234 -31.35 7.96 -53.29
CA ARG A 234 -32.45 7.44 -52.44
C ARG A 234 -32.61 5.90 -52.37
N ARG A 235 -32.62 5.29 -51.19
CA ARG A 235 -33.65 5.45 -50.14
C ARG A 235 -33.20 4.69 -48.89
#